data_AF-A0A1F6IWC5-F1
#
_entry.id   AF-A0A1F6IWC5-F1
#
_cell.length_a   1.000
_cell.length_b   1.000
_cell.length_c   1.000
_cell.angle_alpha   90.00
_cell.angle_beta   90.00
_cell.angle_gamma   90.00
#
_symmetry.space_group_name_H-M   'P 1'
#
loop_
_entity.id
_entity.type
_entity.pdbx_description
1 polymer ?
#
loop_
_entity_poly.entity_id
_entity_poly.type
_entity_poly.pdbx_seq_one_letter_code
_entity_poly.pdbx_strand_id
1 'polypeptide(L)'
;MTSILLSKARRRLAAKDPHNVFASTFAETGFLGLGSLVLLLLYFLQKDIGIMKSSNDLSKTFVVSFWTLFVFALLNPSSSIIYQTLFWLLRALIEKSPKLRSRDSFNLTDNVVVEDKGGG
;
A
#
# COMPACT_ATOMS: atom_id res chain seq x y z
N MET A 1 -0.86 -47.14 5.69
CA MET A 1 0.55 -46.69 5.58
C MET A 1 0.77 -45.64 4.49
N THR A 2 -0.01 -45.66 3.40
CA THR A 2 0.01 -44.69 2.28
C THR A 2 -0.45 -43.27 2.66
N SER A 3 -1.43 -43.10 3.56
CA SER A 3 -1.93 -41.78 4.00
C SER A 3 -0.90 -40.96 4.77
N ILE A 4 -0.06 -41.60 5.58
CA ILE A 4 0.99 -40.95 6.38
C ILE A 4 2.09 -40.41 5.44
N LEU A 5 2.49 -41.19 4.44
CA LEU A 5 3.47 -40.79 3.44
C LEU A 5 2.95 -39.63 2.57
N LEU A 6 1.67 -39.69 2.17
CA LEU A 6 1.03 -38.62 1.41
C LEU A 6 0.91 -37.31 2.24
N SER A 7 0.67 -37.42 3.55
CA SER A 7 0.64 -36.27 4.47
C SER A 7 2.03 -35.66 4.70
N LYS A 8 3.09 -36.48 4.69
CA LYS A 8 4.48 -36.02 4.82
C LYS A 8 4.96 -35.39 3.51
N ALA A 9 4.58 -35.94 2.36
CA ALA A 9 4.89 -35.39 1.05
C ALA A 9 4.23 -34.01 0.85
N ARG A 10 2.94 -33.87 1.19
CA ARG A 10 2.26 -32.56 1.18
C ARG A 10 2.90 -31.54 2.10
N ARG A 11 3.29 -31.92 3.32
CA ARG A 11 4.02 -31.04 4.26
C ARG A 11 5.38 -30.58 3.73
N ARG A 12 6.09 -31.41 2.96
CA ARG A 12 7.38 -31.06 2.35
C ARG A 12 7.23 -30.11 1.15
N LEU A 13 6.13 -30.20 0.41
CA LEU A 13 5.80 -29.27 -0.69
C LEU A 13 5.31 -27.93 -0.14
N ALA A 14 4.47 -27.92 0.90
CA ALA A 14 4.03 -26.70 1.57
C ALA A 14 5.18 -25.96 2.30
N ALA A 15 6.20 -26.67 2.77
CA ALA A 15 7.42 -26.02 3.30
C ALA A 15 8.25 -25.30 2.23
N LYS A 16 8.01 -25.62 0.95
CA LYS A 16 8.63 -25.00 -0.23
C LYS A 16 7.78 -23.86 -0.81
N ASP A 17 6.62 -23.55 -0.24
CA ASP A 17 5.90 -22.35 -0.66
C ASP A 17 6.72 -21.11 -0.32
N PRO A 18 6.83 -20.15 -1.25
CA PRO A 18 7.59 -18.94 -1.02
C PRO A 18 7.05 -18.19 0.20
N HIS A 19 7.85 -18.16 1.28
CA HIS A 19 7.51 -17.55 2.56
C HIS A 19 7.41 -16.01 2.54
N ASN A 20 7.38 -15.40 1.36
CA ASN A 20 7.37 -13.95 1.17
C ASN A 20 6.45 -13.58 0.02
N VAL A 21 5.62 -12.55 0.21
CA VAL A 21 4.74 -11.98 -0.80
C VAL A 21 5.49 -11.68 -2.11
N PHE A 22 6.73 -11.18 -2.05
CA PHE A 22 7.51 -10.93 -3.27
C PHE A 22 7.82 -12.21 -4.05
N ALA A 23 8.22 -13.27 -3.34
CA ALA A 23 8.54 -14.55 -3.96
C ALA A 23 7.27 -15.28 -4.45
N SER A 24 6.16 -15.12 -3.75
CA SER A 24 4.84 -15.60 -4.17
C SER A 24 4.37 -14.88 -5.45
N THR A 25 4.35 -13.55 -5.44
CA THR A 25 3.98 -12.75 -6.62
C THR A 25 4.89 -13.04 -7.81
N PHE A 26 6.20 -13.17 -7.59
CA PHE A 26 7.13 -13.54 -8.65
C PHE A 26 6.85 -14.94 -9.22
N ALA A 27 6.52 -15.92 -8.38
CA ALA A 27 6.20 -17.28 -8.83
C ALA A 27 4.87 -17.33 -9.61
N GLU A 28 3.87 -16.55 -9.20
CA GLU A 28 2.53 -16.54 -9.81
C GLU A 28 2.45 -15.69 -11.08
N THR A 29 3.11 -14.53 -11.10
CA THR A 29 2.91 -13.49 -12.12
C THR A 29 4.20 -13.09 -12.83
N GLY A 30 5.34 -13.65 -12.43
CA GLY A 30 6.65 -13.36 -13.01
C GLY A 30 7.15 -11.94 -12.72
N PHE A 31 8.09 -11.48 -13.56
CA PHE A 31 8.70 -10.16 -13.44
C PHE A 31 7.71 -9.01 -13.60
N LEU A 32 6.66 -9.16 -14.41
CA LEU A 32 5.69 -8.09 -14.66
C LEU A 32 4.88 -7.78 -13.40
N GLY A 33 4.34 -8.80 -12.72
CA GLY A 33 3.57 -8.56 -11.50
C GLY A 33 4.46 -8.16 -10.32
N LEU A 34 5.68 -8.70 -10.22
CA LEU A 34 6.65 -8.22 -9.24
C LEU A 34 6.99 -6.73 -9.48
N GLY A 35 7.23 -6.33 -10.73
CA GLY A 35 7.50 -4.95 -11.11
C GLY A 35 6.33 -4.02 -10.78
N SER A 36 5.10 -4.44 -11.08
CA SER A 36 3.89 -3.70 -10.73
C SER A 36 3.75 -3.50 -9.22
N LEU A 37 3.98 -4.56 -8.43
CA LEU A 37 3.94 -4.50 -6.96
C LEU A 37 4.99 -3.51 -6.42
N VAL A 38 6.22 -3.56 -6.94
CA VAL A 38 7.29 -2.63 -6.52
C VAL A 38 6.93 -1.18 -6.87
N LEU A 39 6.44 -0.91 -8.07
CA LEU A 39 6.01 0.43 -8.47
C LEU A 39 4.88 0.97 -7.58
N LEU A 40 3.91 0.12 -7.26
CA LEU A 40 2.81 0.48 -6.36
C LEU A 40 3.30 0.82 -4.95
N LEU A 41 4.24 0.03 -4.41
CA LEU A 41 4.83 0.27 -3.09
C LEU A 41 5.65 1.57 -3.06
N LEU A 42 6.42 1.85 -4.10
CA LEU A 42 7.17 3.10 -4.23
C LEU A 42 6.24 4.31 -4.27
N TYR A 43 5.13 4.21 -5.00
CA TYR A 43 4.11 5.26 -5.06
C TYR A 43 3.49 5.52 -3.67
N PHE A 44 3.11 4.48 -2.92
CA PHE A 44 2.61 4.66 -1.56
C PHE A 44 3.66 5.25 -0.64
N LEU A 45 4.91 4.79 -0.73
CA LEU A 45 6.01 5.30 0.08
C LEU A 45 6.22 6.81 -0.12
N GLN A 46 6.22 7.28 -1.38
CA GLN A 46 6.37 8.71 -1.69
C GLN A 46 5.25 9.55 -1.07
N LYS A 47 3.99 9.10 -1.17
CA LYS A 47 2.84 9.78 -0.57
C LYS A 47 2.93 9.80 0.96
N ASP A 48 3.26 8.66 1.55
CA ASP A 48 3.29 8.49 2.99
C ASP A 48 4.42 9.29 3.65
N ILE A 49 5.58 9.43 2.99
CA ILE A 49 6.64 10.35 3.44
C ILE A 49 6.13 11.79 3.53
N GLY A 50 5.27 12.22 2.60
CA GLY A 50 4.61 13.53 2.66
C GLY A 50 3.72 13.69 3.88
N ILE A 51 2.96 12.64 4.22
CA ILE A 51 2.07 12.61 5.40
C ILE A 51 2.88 12.64 6.70
N MET A 52 4.01 11.95 6.75
CA MET A 52 4.91 11.91 7.92
C MET A 52 5.49 13.29 8.26
N LYS A 53 5.62 14.19 7.28
CA LYS A 53 6.06 15.57 7.48
C LYS A 53 4.93 16.51 7.95
N SER A 54 3.68 16.06 7.95
CA SER A 54 2.53 16.87 8.37
C SER A 54 2.38 16.92 9.89
N SER A 55 1.60 17.87 10.42
CA SER A 55 1.28 17.94 11.86
C SER A 55 0.11 17.04 12.29
N ASN A 56 -0.40 16.16 11.42
CA ASN A 56 -1.53 15.29 11.78
C ASN A 56 -1.04 13.94 12.31
N ASP A 57 -1.04 13.79 13.64
CA ASP A 57 -0.53 12.58 14.30
C ASP A 57 -1.43 11.35 14.09
N LEU A 58 -2.73 11.55 13.85
CA LEU A 58 -3.64 10.45 13.50
C LEU A 58 -3.29 9.85 12.13
N SER A 59 -3.05 10.69 11.12
CA SER A 59 -2.62 10.23 9.79
C SER A 59 -1.28 9.49 9.85
N LYS A 60 -0.32 9.98 10.64
CA LYS A 60 0.96 9.29 10.87
C LYS A 60 0.76 7.91 11.50
N THR A 61 -0.14 7.81 12.47
CA THR A 61 -0.44 6.55 13.16
C THR A 61 -1.01 5.50 12.19
N PHE A 62 -1.89 5.92 11.26
CA PHE A 62 -2.39 5.03 10.22
C PHE A 62 -1.30 4.61 9.23
N VAL A 63 -0.41 5.53 8.83
CA VAL A 63 0.74 5.22 7.97
C VAL A 63 1.65 4.18 8.64
N VAL A 64 2.03 4.39 9.89
CA VAL A 64 2.89 3.45 10.64
C VAL A 64 2.21 2.09 10.79
N SER A 65 0.91 2.07 11.11
CA SER A 65 0.12 0.84 11.19
C SER A 65 0.07 0.09 9.86
N PHE A 66 -0.11 0.80 8.75
CA PHE A 66 -0.11 0.23 7.40
C PHE A 66 1.23 -0.43 7.06
N TRP A 67 2.35 0.25 7.27
CA TRP A 67 3.67 -0.29 6.97
C TRP A 67 4.05 -1.45 7.91
N THR A 68 3.64 -1.41 9.18
CA THR A 68 3.83 -2.52 10.12
C THR A 68 3.08 -3.76 9.65
N LEU A 69 1.82 -3.59 9.23
CA LEU A 69 0.98 -4.66 8.70
C LEU A 69 1.58 -5.24 7.41
N PHE A 70 2.09 -4.39 6.52
CA PHE A 70 2.76 -4.83 5.30
C PHE A 70 4.03 -5.66 5.59
N VAL A 71 4.90 -5.20 6.49
CA VAL A 71 6.11 -5.94 6.89
C VAL A 71 5.74 -7.28 7.53
N PHE A 72 4.67 -7.33 8.32
CA PHE A 72 4.18 -8.58 8.89
C PHE A 72 3.80 -9.59 7.79
N ALA A 73 3.15 -9.15 6.72
CA ALA A 73 2.81 -10.03 5.59
C ALA A 73 4.03 -10.47 4.76
N LEU A 74 5.09 -9.67 4.70
CA LEU A 74 6.33 -10.10 4.04
C LEU A 74 6.96 -11.33 4.69
N LEU A 75 6.76 -11.49 6.01
CA LEU A 75 7.31 -12.60 6.78
C LEU A 75 6.31 -13.76 6.94
N ASN A 76 5.04 -13.54 6.60
CA ASN A 76 3.96 -14.49 6.86
C ASN A 76 2.99 -14.53 5.66
N PRO A 77 3.24 -15.42 4.67
CA PRO A 77 2.49 -15.43 3.40
C PRO A 77 1.05 -15.91 3.56
N SER A 78 0.65 -16.41 4.74
CA SER A 78 -0.73 -16.79 5.09
C SER A 78 -1.59 -15.53 5.26
N SER A 79 -1.78 -14.81 4.17
CA SER A 79 -2.57 -13.57 4.13
C SER A 79 -4.05 -13.94 4.07
N SER A 80 -4.67 -14.08 5.24
CA SER A 80 -6.12 -14.28 5.36
C SER A 80 -6.91 -13.13 4.72
N ILE A 81 -8.16 -13.37 4.32
CA ILE A 81 -9.08 -12.34 3.84
C ILE A 81 -9.18 -11.14 4.81
N ILE A 82 -9.03 -11.41 6.12
CA ILE A 82 -9.03 -10.39 7.17
C ILE A 82 -7.83 -9.45 6.99
N TYR A 83 -6.64 -10.00 6.74
CA TYR A 83 -5.45 -9.20 6.47
C TYR A 83 -5.66 -8.30 5.26
N GLN A 84 -6.16 -8.87 4.15
CA GLN A 84 -6.34 -8.12 2.91
C GLN A 84 -7.35 -6.98 3.07
N THR A 85 -8.43 -7.25 3.82
CA THR A 85 -9.43 -6.24 4.17
C THR A 85 -8.82 -5.11 5.01
N LEU A 86 -8.05 -5.46 6.05
CA LEU A 86 -7.43 -4.49 6.94
C LEU A 86 -6.38 -3.63 6.21
N PHE A 87 -5.59 -4.25 5.33
CA PHE A 87 -4.59 -3.59 4.50
C PHE A 87 -5.23 -2.52 3.60
N TRP A 88 -6.27 -2.88 2.86
CA TRP A 88 -6.97 -1.93 1.98
C TRP A 88 -7.78 -0.89 2.74
N LEU A 89 -8.35 -1.24 3.89
CA LEU A 89 -9.07 -0.30 4.77
C LEU A 89 -8.13 0.79 5.29
N LEU A 90 -6.94 0.41 5.80
CA LEU A 90 -5.92 1.35 6.24
C LEU A 90 -5.50 2.28 5.10
N ARG A 91 -5.30 1.74 3.88
CA ARG A 91 -4.97 2.57 2.71
C ARG A 91 -6.08 3.57 2.37
N ALA A 92 -7.34 3.15 2.41
CA ALA A 92 -8.47 4.03 2.15
C ALA A 92 -8.58 5.16 3.20
N LEU A 93 -8.31 4.86 4.48
CA LEU A 93 -8.30 5.84 5.56
C LEU A 93 -7.17 6.86 5.40
N ILE A 94 -5.98 6.41 4.99
CA ILE A 94 -4.83 7.29 4.71
C ILE A 94 -5.18 8.24 3.54
N GLU A 95 -5.75 7.73 2.45
CA GLU A 95 -6.07 8.52 1.26
C GLU A 95 -7.19 9.54 1.50
N LYS A 96 -8.17 9.19 2.33
CA LYS A 96 -9.26 10.12 2.70
C LYS A 96 -8.82 11.13 3.77
N SER A 97 -7.64 10.96 4.37
CA SER A 97 -7.20 11.87 5.42
C SER A 97 -7.00 13.29 4.86
N PRO A 98 -7.66 14.31 5.45
CA PRO A 98 -7.71 15.65 4.88
C PRO A 98 -6.38 16.37 5.14
N LYS A 99 -5.38 16.17 4.28
CA LYS A 99 -4.19 17.05 4.29
C LYS A 99 -3.37 17.15 3.01
N LEU A 100 -3.74 16.47 1.91
CA LEU A 100 -3.07 16.66 0.62
C LEU A 100 -3.93 17.37 -0.44
N ARG A 101 -5.25 17.51 -0.22
CA ARG A 101 -6.14 18.32 -1.07
C ARG A 101 -6.08 19.81 -0.71
N SER A 102 -4.89 20.37 -0.54
CA SER A 102 -4.71 21.81 -0.31
C SER A 102 -3.62 22.45 -1.15
N ARG A 103 -2.83 21.67 -1.91
CA ARG A 103 -1.85 22.22 -2.87
C ARG A 103 -2.44 22.55 -4.24
N ASP A 104 -3.59 21.98 -4.58
CA ASP A 104 -4.17 22.14 -5.93
C ASP A 104 -5.25 23.24 -6.01
N SER A 105 -5.82 23.66 -4.87
CA SER A 105 -6.88 24.68 -4.82
C SER A 105 -6.35 26.12 -4.78
N PHE A 106 -5.06 26.32 -4.52
CA PHE A 106 -4.48 27.67 -4.39
C PHE A 106 -4.11 28.31 -5.75
N ASN A 107 -3.96 27.52 -6.82
CA ASN A 107 -3.56 28.06 -8.13
C ASN A 107 -4.73 28.42 -9.07
N LEU A 108 -5.99 28.17 -8.66
CA LEU A 108 -7.16 28.40 -9.51
C LEU A 108 -7.93 29.69 -9.20
N THR A 109 -7.75 30.27 -8.01
CA THR A 109 -8.43 31.52 -7.62
C THR A 109 -7.65 32.77 -7.98
N ASP A 110 -6.32 32.66 -8.12
CA ASP A 110 -5.46 33.84 -8.27
C ASP A 110 -5.33 34.32 -9.73
N ASN A 111 -5.81 33.52 -10.70
CA ASN A 111 -5.75 33.85 -12.13
C ASN A 111 -7.07 34.35 -12.73
N VAL A 112 -8.17 34.39 -11.95
CA VAL A 112 -9.51 34.79 -12.46
C VAL A 112 -9.87 36.23 -12.09
N VAL A 113 -9.13 36.88 -11.18
CA VAL A 113 -9.51 38.22 -10.65
C VAL A 113 -8.74 39.38 -11.32
N VAL A 114 -7.85 39.12 -12.29
CA VAL A 114 -6.97 40.17 -12.86
C VAL A 114 -7.50 40.81 -14.16
N GLU A 115 -8.56 40.30 -14.78
CA GLU A 115 -9.16 40.94 -15.97
C GLU A 115 -10.60 41.42 -15.72
N ASP A 116 -10.79 42.61 -15.11
CA ASP A 116 -11.90 43.52 -15.46
C ASP A 116 -11.83 44.88 -14.71
N LYS A 117 -10.69 45.58 -14.74
CA LYS A 117 -10.64 47.01 -14.37
C LYS A 117 -9.64 47.78 -15.22
N GLY A 118 -10.05 48.16 -16.43
CA GLY A 118 -9.29 49.07 -17.27
C GLY A 118 -9.98 49.40 -18.59
N GLY A 119 -10.80 50.45 -18.58
CA GLY A 119 -11.38 51.02 -19.80
C GLY A 119 -12.36 52.14 -19.48
N GLY A 120 -11.82 53.36 -19.38
CA GLY A 120 -12.60 54.60 -19.29
C GLY A 120 -13.14 55.07 -20.64
#